data_AF-A0A518UAN6-F1
#
_entry.id   AF-A0A518UAN6-F1
#
_cell.length_a   1.000
_cell.length_b   1.000
_cell.length_c   1.000
_cell.angle_alpha   90.00
_cell.angle_beta   90.00
_cell.angle_gamma   90.00
#
_symmetry.space_group_name_H-M   'P 1'
#
loop_
_entity.id
_entity.type
_entity.pdbx_description
1 polymer ?
#
loop_
_entity_poly.entity_id
_entity_poly.type
_entity_poly.pdbx_seq_one_letter_code
_entity_poly.pdbx_strand_id
1 'polypeptide(L)'
;MAGRQRGIGKFEFSVLVAMLGILALALIVRLQGVEEEAERLEVALTVRNIGVGLQWAIGERLMHGEEHRLAELLEANPVALLGHAPRRYGEAPGGAGSWWFDPETRTLGYRPRQPHAFGGKTVLYWRIGARGMLGGRVVGLRLMPVEAN
;
A
#
# COMPACT_ATOMS: atom_id res chain seq x y z
N MET A 1 -38.18 52.49 1.61
CA MET A 1 -38.43 51.17 2.23
C MET A 1 -37.13 50.71 2.87
N ALA A 2 -36.97 50.90 4.18
CA ALA A 2 -35.75 50.53 4.89
C ALA A 2 -35.87 49.08 5.37
N GLY A 3 -35.08 48.18 4.77
CA GLY A 3 -34.95 46.80 5.18
C GLY A 3 -34.36 46.74 6.60
N ARG A 4 -35.16 46.29 7.55
CA ARG A 4 -34.78 46.15 8.95
C ARG A 4 -33.78 44.99 9.05
N GLN A 5 -32.48 45.27 9.03
CA GLN A 5 -31.45 44.31 9.42
C GLN A 5 -31.67 43.94 10.89
N ARG A 6 -32.29 42.78 11.13
CA ARG A 6 -32.26 42.13 12.43
C ARG A 6 -30.92 41.40 12.49
N GLY A 7 -30.01 41.88 13.33
CA GLY A 7 -28.77 41.16 13.61
C GLY A 7 -29.07 39.74 14.10
N ILE A 8 -28.22 38.79 13.72
CA ILE A 8 -28.35 37.38 14.10
C ILE A 8 -28.55 37.27 15.61
N GLY A 9 -29.67 36.68 16.02
CA GLY A 9 -29.91 36.40 17.43
C GLY A 9 -28.97 35.30 17.93
N LYS A 10 -28.61 35.32 19.23
CA LYS A 10 -27.75 34.29 19.84
C LYS A 10 -28.22 32.86 19.55
N PHE A 11 -29.53 32.64 19.41
CA PHE A 11 -30.14 31.37 19.02
C PHE A 11 -29.81 30.97 17.58
N GLU A 12 -30.02 31.88 16.61
CA GLU A 12 -29.72 31.64 15.20
C GLU A 12 -28.22 31.37 14.99
N PHE A 13 -27.35 32.11 15.69
CA PHE A 13 -25.92 31.84 15.71
C PHE A 13 -25.62 30.43 16.25
N SER A 14 -26.25 30.03 17.34
CA SER A 14 -26.04 28.72 17.96
C SER A 14 -26.51 27.57 17.05
N VAL A 15 -27.63 27.76 16.35
CA VAL A 15 -28.12 26.80 15.35
C VAL A 15 -27.14 26.68 14.18
N LEU A 16 -26.64 27.81 13.66
CA LEU A 16 -25.66 27.81 12.58
C LEU A 16 -24.36 27.10 12.99
N VAL A 17 -23.86 27.36 14.21
CA VAL A 17 -22.67 26.70 14.75
C VAL A 17 -22.92 25.20 14.92
N ALA A 18 -24.08 24.79 15.43
CA ALA A 18 -24.43 23.38 15.58
C ALA A 18 -24.53 22.67 14.22
N MET A 19 -25.19 23.30 13.23
CA MET A 19 -25.26 22.77 11.86
C MET A 19 -23.88 22.65 11.23
N LEU A 20 -23.03 23.67 11.37
CA LEU A 20 -21.66 23.65 10.85
C LEU A 20 -20.83 22.55 11.53
N GLY A 21 -20.97 22.38 12.85
CA GLY A 21 -20.30 21.31 13.60
C GLY A 21 -20.70 19.92 13.13
N ILE A 22 -22.01 19.68 12.91
CA ILE A 22 -22.51 18.40 12.38
C ILE A 22 -21.95 18.12 10.99
N LEU A 23 -21.96 19.12 10.11
CA LEU A 23 -21.44 18.98 8.74
C LEU A 23 -19.92 18.74 8.74
N ALA A 24 -19.17 19.46 9.57
CA ALA A 24 -17.73 19.27 9.71
C ALA A 24 -17.40 17.85 10.22
N LEU A 25 -18.13 17.37 11.23
CA LEU A 25 -17.95 16.01 11.75
C LEU A 25 -18.26 14.95 10.67
N ALA A 26 -19.37 15.11 9.94
CA ALA A 26 -19.73 14.22 8.84
C ALA A 26 -18.66 14.20 7.74
N LEU A 27 -18.08 15.36 7.41
CA LEU A 27 -17.01 15.47 6.42
C LEU A 27 -15.74 14.75 6.88
N ILE A 28 -15.33 14.93 8.14
CA ILE A 28 -14.13 14.27 8.69
C ILE A 28 -14.26 12.75 8.60
N VAL A 29 -15.40 12.19 9.00
CA VAL A 29 -15.65 10.74 8.92
C VAL A 29 -15.57 10.24 7.48
N ARG A 30 -16.08 11.00 6.52
CA ARG A 30 -16.01 10.64 5.10
C ARG A 30 -14.59 10.72 4.54
N LEU A 31 -13.82 11.74 4.91
CA LEU A 31 -12.43 11.87 4.47
C LEU A 31 -11.56 10.73 4.97
N GLN A 32 -11.73 10.31 6.24
CA GLN A 32 -11.02 9.16 6.79
C GLN A 32 -11.26 7.88 5.98
N GLY A 33 -12.52 7.58 5.63
CA GLY A 33 -12.84 6.42 4.79
C GLY A 33 -12.22 6.48 3.40
N VAL A 34 -12.18 7.67 2.78
CA VAL A 34 -11.54 7.86 1.47
C VAL A 34 -10.02 7.66 1.57
N GLU A 35 -9.37 8.16 2.62
CA GLU A 35 -7.94 7.98 2.83
C GLU A 35 -7.57 6.51 3.03
N GLU A 36 -8.36 5.77 3.80
CA GLU A 36 -8.20 4.32 4.01
C GLU A 36 -8.29 3.53 2.70
N GLU A 37 -9.32 3.81 1.88
CA GLU A 37 -9.50 3.17 0.58
C GLU A 37 -8.37 3.52 -0.39
N ALA A 38 -7.96 4.80 -0.42
CA ALA A 38 -6.87 5.26 -1.27
C ALA A 38 -5.55 4.58 -0.90
N GLU A 39 -5.25 4.45 0.39
CA GLU A 39 -4.05 3.76 0.85
C GLU A 39 -4.09 2.26 0.51
N ARG A 40 -5.22 1.59 0.75
CA ARG A 40 -5.38 0.17 0.39
C ARG A 40 -5.17 -0.04 -1.10
N LEU A 41 -5.70 0.85 -1.94
CA LEU A 41 -5.53 0.80 -3.38
C LEU A 41 -4.08 1.07 -3.79
N GLU A 42 -3.42 2.07 -3.21
CA GLU A 42 -2.00 2.38 -3.44
C GLU A 42 -1.14 1.14 -3.19
N VAL A 43 -1.29 0.51 -2.01
CA VAL A 43 -0.56 -0.70 -1.63
C VAL A 43 -0.86 -1.86 -2.57
N ALA A 44 -2.14 -2.11 -2.88
CA ALA A 44 -2.55 -3.19 -3.76
C ALA A 44 -1.98 -3.02 -5.18
N LEU A 45 -1.97 -1.80 -5.71
CA LEU A 45 -1.37 -1.49 -7.01
C LEU A 45 0.14 -1.69 -7.00
N THR A 46 0.85 -1.25 -5.95
CA THR A 46 2.30 -1.50 -5.83
C THR A 46 2.60 -2.99 -5.83
N VAL A 47 1.96 -3.78 -4.97
CA VAL A 47 2.15 -5.24 -4.88
C VAL A 47 1.81 -5.91 -6.22
N ARG A 48 0.72 -5.51 -6.87
CA ARG A 48 0.33 -6.02 -8.19
C ARG A 48 1.36 -5.70 -9.26
N ASN A 49 1.88 -4.47 -9.29
CA ASN A 49 2.87 -4.04 -10.28
C ASN A 49 4.20 -4.77 -10.09
N ILE A 50 4.62 -5.03 -8.85
CA ILE A 50 5.76 -5.90 -8.57
C ILE A 50 5.50 -7.30 -9.12
N GLY A 51 4.30 -7.84 -8.90
CA GLY A 51 3.90 -9.14 -9.44
C GLY A 51 3.97 -9.21 -10.97
N VAL A 52 3.55 -8.15 -11.67
CA VAL A 52 3.65 -8.05 -13.13
C VAL A 52 5.11 -7.97 -13.57
N GLY A 53 5.94 -7.12 -12.92
CA GLY A 53 7.36 -7.03 -13.20
C GLY A 53 8.10 -8.37 -12.99
N LEU A 54 7.70 -9.13 -11.96
CA LEU A 54 8.20 -10.48 -11.72
C LEU A 54 7.86 -11.43 -12.88
N GLN A 55 6.63 -11.41 -13.40
CA GLN A 55 6.25 -12.26 -14.53
C GLN A 55 7.02 -11.91 -15.81
N TRP A 56 7.26 -10.62 -16.05
CA TRP A 56 8.12 -10.18 -17.15
C TRP A 56 9.54 -10.71 -16.96
N ALA A 57 10.15 -10.47 -15.81
CA ALA A 57 11.52 -10.91 -15.52
C ALA A 57 11.72 -12.43 -15.63
N ILE A 58 10.67 -13.21 -15.34
CA ILE A 58 10.64 -14.67 -15.61
C ILE A 58 10.59 -14.92 -17.11
N GLY A 59 9.64 -14.32 -17.82
CA GLY A 59 9.45 -14.51 -19.27
C GLY A 59 10.70 -14.18 -20.07
N GLU A 60 11.39 -13.09 -19.72
CA GLU A 60 12.65 -12.69 -20.35
C GLU A 60 13.76 -13.73 -20.16
N ARG A 61 13.94 -14.28 -18.95
CA ARG A 61 14.91 -15.34 -18.69
C ARG A 61 14.56 -16.64 -19.42
N LEU A 62 13.28 -17.00 -19.49
CA LEU A 62 12.83 -18.17 -20.25
C LEU A 62 13.14 -18.01 -21.75
N MET A 63 12.90 -16.82 -22.31
CA MET A 63 13.17 -16.53 -23.73
C MET A 63 14.67 -16.59 -24.07
N HIS A 64 15.54 -16.27 -23.12
CA HIS A 64 17.00 -16.32 -23.28
C HIS A 64 17.61 -17.69 -22.90
N GLY A 65 16.80 -18.69 -22.51
CA GLY A 65 17.31 -19.99 -22.04
C GLY A 65 18.09 -19.90 -20.71
N GLU A 66 17.83 -18.86 -19.93
CA GLU A 66 18.47 -18.60 -18.64
C GLU A 66 17.62 -19.10 -17.47
N GLU A 67 16.96 -20.27 -17.59
CA GLU A 67 16.05 -20.75 -16.53
C GLU A 67 16.78 -21.01 -15.21
N HIS A 68 18.07 -21.35 -15.29
CA HIS A 68 18.94 -21.52 -14.13
C HIS A 68 19.09 -20.23 -13.29
N ARG A 69 18.91 -19.05 -13.91
CA ARG A 69 18.95 -17.74 -13.22
C ARG A 69 17.62 -17.32 -12.59
N LEU A 70 16.56 -18.11 -12.74
CA LEU A 70 15.29 -17.82 -12.05
C LEU A 70 15.45 -17.83 -10.52
N ALA A 71 16.41 -18.60 -10.00
CA ALA A 71 16.73 -18.62 -8.57
C ALA A 71 17.22 -17.25 -8.06
N GLU A 72 17.88 -16.43 -8.88
CA GLU A 72 18.35 -15.10 -8.50
C GLU A 72 17.18 -14.16 -8.16
N LEU A 73 16.02 -14.35 -8.79
CA LEU A 73 14.81 -13.57 -8.52
C LEU A 73 14.21 -13.84 -7.13
N LEU A 74 14.58 -14.94 -6.48
CA LEU A 74 14.20 -15.21 -5.07
C LEU A 74 15.02 -14.37 -4.08
N GLU A 75 16.19 -13.90 -4.51
CA GLU A 75 17.12 -13.12 -3.68
C GLU A 75 17.04 -11.62 -3.99
N ALA A 76 16.49 -11.29 -5.15
CA ALA A 76 16.36 -9.92 -5.62
C ALA A 76 15.38 -9.10 -4.77
N ASN A 77 15.70 -7.82 -4.62
CA ASN A 77 14.79 -6.82 -4.07
C ASN A 77 13.56 -6.69 -4.99
N PRO A 78 12.33 -6.96 -4.54
CA PRO A 78 11.13 -6.89 -5.37
C PRO A 78 10.86 -5.49 -5.93
N VAL A 79 11.37 -4.43 -5.29
CA VAL A 79 11.25 -3.05 -5.79
C VAL A 79 12.06 -2.84 -7.07
N ALA A 80 13.14 -3.60 -7.29
CA ALA A 80 13.90 -3.54 -8.54
C ALA A 80 13.11 -4.03 -9.76
N LEU A 81 11.99 -4.73 -9.53
CA LEU A 81 11.05 -5.15 -10.59
C LEU A 81 10.08 -4.03 -10.98
N LEU A 82 10.07 -2.93 -10.24
CA LEU A 82 9.35 -1.72 -10.60
C LEU A 82 10.28 -0.81 -11.41
N GLY A 83 9.73 -0.15 -12.44
CA GLY A 83 10.47 0.87 -13.18
C GLY A 83 10.81 2.12 -12.35
N HIS A 84 10.19 2.27 -11.17
CA HIS A 84 10.49 3.34 -10.22
C HIS A 84 10.28 2.85 -8.77
N ALA A 85 11.02 3.41 -7.82
CA ALA A 85 10.79 3.13 -6.41
C ALA A 85 9.40 3.68 -5.97
N PRO A 86 8.66 2.96 -5.11
CA PRO A 86 7.42 3.48 -4.54
C PRO A 86 7.70 4.69 -3.64
N ARG A 87 6.66 5.49 -3.37
CA ARG A 87 6.80 6.67 -2.50
C ARG A 87 7.31 6.25 -1.12
N ARG A 88 8.24 7.06 -0.57
CA ARG A 88 8.84 6.83 0.76
C ARG A 88 9.48 5.43 0.89
N TYR A 89 10.09 4.95 -0.20
CA TYR A 89 10.96 3.79 -0.17
C TYR A 89 12.33 4.14 0.45
N GLY A 90 12.83 3.26 1.31
CA GLY A 90 14.17 3.37 1.89
C GLY A 90 14.73 1.99 2.27
N GLU A 91 15.98 1.99 2.74
CA GLU A 91 16.68 0.75 3.13
C GLU A 91 16.32 0.30 4.56
N ALA A 92 15.72 1.19 5.36
CA ALA A 92 15.32 0.91 6.73
C ALA A 92 13.82 1.21 6.95
N PRO A 93 13.17 0.57 7.94
CA PRO A 93 11.79 0.87 8.30
C PRO A 93 11.62 2.35 8.64
N GLY A 94 10.82 3.06 7.85
CA GLY A 94 10.52 4.48 8.05
C GLY A 94 9.27 4.72 8.90
N GLY A 95 8.75 5.94 8.80
CA GLY A 95 7.49 6.33 9.41
C GLY A 95 6.26 5.72 8.70
N ALA A 96 5.08 6.17 9.09
CA ALA A 96 3.85 5.71 8.46
C ALA A 96 3.81 6.00 6.94
N GLY A 97 3.34 5.04 6.15
CA GLY A 97 3.32 5.05 4.69
C GLY A 97 4.67 4.76 4.02
N SER A 98 5.67 4.26 4.74
CA SER A 98 6.98 3.93 4.16
C SER A 98 7.08 2.48 3.70
N TRP A 99 7.84 2.28 2.62
CA TRP A 99 8.27 0.97 2.13
C TRP A 99 9.73 0.74 2.46
N TRP A 100 10.11 -0.51 2.75
CA TRP A 100 11.51 -0.91 2.88
C TRP A 100 11.72 -2.35 2.43
N PHE A 101 12.95 -2.68 2.07
CA PHE A 101 13.34 -4.06 1.81
C PHE A 101 14.41 -4.48 2.81
N ASP A 102 14.15 -5.58 3.52
CA ASP A 102 15.12 -6.20 4.40
C ASP A 102 15.87 -7.31 3.63
N PRO A 103 17.18 -7.15 3.36
CA PRO A 103 17.97 -8.14 2.64
C PRO A 103 18.26 -9.41 3.45
N GLU A 104 18.24 -9.35 4.79
CA GLU A 104 18.52 -10.51 5.65
C GLU A 104 17.36 -11.51 5.58
N THR A 105 16.13 -11.00 5.74
CA THR A 105 14.91 -11.82 5.68
C THR A 105 14.34 -11.97 4.27
N ARG A 106 14.85 -11.18 3.31
CA ARG A 106 14.36 -11.06 1.92
C ARG A 106 12.89 -10.65 1.88
N THR A 107 12.49 -9.75 2.78
CA THR A 107 11.10 -9.29 2.88
C THR A 107 10.95 -7.84 2.47
N LEU A 108 9.92 -7.58 1.68
CA LEU A 108 9.40 -6.25 1.41
C LEU A 108 8.43 -5.89 2.54
N GLY A 109 8.73 -4.84 3.28
CA GLY A 109 7.89 -4.30 4.33
C GLY A 109 7.15 -3.03 3.91
N TYR A 110 5.94 -2.87 4.44
CA TYR A 110 5.18 -1.62 4.39
C TYR A 110 4.59 -1.31 5.76
N ARG A 111 4.68 -0.05 6.18
CA ARG A 111 4.07 0.44 7.42
C ARG A 111 2.86 1.30 7.06
N PRO A 112 1.61 0.85 7.32
CA PRO A 112 0.42 1.64 7.00
C PRO A 112 0.38 3.01 7.69
N ARG A 113 -0.22 4.00 7.02
CA ARG A 113 -0.68 5.28 7.60
C ARG A 113 -1.98 5.08 8.37
N GLN A 114 -2.88 4.24 7.84
CA GLN A 114 -4.15 3.90 8.47
C GLN A 114 -4.20 2.39 8.79
N PRO A 115 -3.72 1.93 9.95
CA PRO A 115 -3.74 0.50 10.32
C PRO A 115 -5.14 -0.13 10.28
N HIS A 116 -6.20 0.65 10.54
CA HIS A 116 -7.58 0.19 10.46
C HIS A 116 -7.97 -0.34 9.06
N ALA A 117 -7.43 0.28 8.00
CA ALA A 117 -7.63 -0.18 6.62
C ALA A 117 -7.06 -1.58 6.34
N PHE A 118 -6.17 -2.07 7.20
CA PHE A 118 -5.46 -3.34 7.08
C PHE A 118 -5.72 -4.28 8.26
N GLY A 119 -6.88 -4.16 8.90
CA GLY A 119 -7.28 -5.04 10.01
C GLY A 119 -6.45 -4.83 11.28
N GLY A 120 -5.95 -3.60 11.50
CA GLY A 120 -5.14 -3.24 12.68
C GLY A 120 -3.64 -3.56 12.54
N LYS A 121 -3.20 -4.08 11.38
CA LYS A 121 -1.79 -4.40 11.14
C LYS A 121 -0.96 -3.13 11.04
N THR A 122 0.07 -3.03 11.87
CA THR A 122 1.02 -1.90 11.87
C THR A 122 2.15 -2.08 10.86
N VAL A 123 2.36 -3.32 10.40
CA VAL A 123 3.31 -3.67 9.35
C VAL A 123 2.73 -4.79 8.49
N LEU A 124 2.98 -4.71 7.18
CA LEU A 124 2.68 -5.73 6.20
C LEU A 124 3.99 -6.21 5.57
N TYR A 125 4.13 -7.51 5.40
CA TYR A 125 5.32 -8.13 4.81
C TYR A 125 4.96 -8.96 3.59
N TRP A 126 5.84 -8.92 2.59
CA TRP A 126 5.78 -9.79 1.41
C TRP A 126 7.15 -10.35 1.08
N ARG A 127 7.17 -11.52 0.43
CA ARG A 127 8.40 -12.16 -0.06
C ARG A 127 8.15 -12.84 -1.39
N ILE A 128 9.14 -12.83 -2.28
CA ILE A 128 9.09 -13.65 -3.49
C ILE A 128 9.31 -15.11 -3.10
N GLY A 129 8.39 -15.99 -3.48
CA GLY A 129 8.56 -17.43 -3.31
C GLY A 129 8.12 -18.22 -4.51
N ALA A 130 8.51 -19.50 -4.52
CA ALA A 130 8.10 -20.44 -5.54
C ALA A 130 6.60 -20.72 -5.43
N ARG A 131 5.89 -20.62 -6.56
CA ARG A 131 4.47 -20.97 -6.66
C ARG A 131 4.28 -22.50 -6.68
N GLY A 132 5.26 -23.25 -7.16
CA GLY A 132 5.26 -24.71 -7.18
C GLY A 132 6.54 -25.29 -7.75
N MET A 133 6.68 -26.61 -7.67
CA MET A 133 7.75 -27.37 -8.33
C MET A 133 7.11 -28.42 -9.25
N LEU A 134 7.48 -28.46 -10.54
CA LEU A 134 7.25 -29.62 -11.40
C LEU A 134 8.60 -30.28 -11.68
N GLY A 135 8.70 -31.59 -11.45
CA GLY A 135 9.87 -32.38 -11.84
C GLY A 135 11.20 -31.86 -11.27
N GLY A 136 11.19 -31.26 -10.08
CA GLY A 136 12.37 -30.66 -9.45
C GLY A 136 12.76 -29.27 -9.95
N ARG A 137 11.97 -28.65 -10.84
CA ARG A 137 12.17 -27.26 -11.32
C ARG A 137 11.11 -26.34 -10.73
N VAL A 138 11.51 -25.13 -10.35
CA VAL A 138 10.59 -24.08 -9.89
C VAL A 138 9.66 -23.68 -11.04
N VAL A 139 8.36 -23.91 -10.87
CA VAL A 139 7.33 -23.50 -11.83
C VAL A 139 6.63 -22.26 -11.29
N GLY A 140 7.21 -21.12 -11.65
CA GLY A 140 6.68 -19.80 -11.37
C GLY A 140 7.10 -19.24 -10.00
N LEU A 141 7.35 -17.95 -9.98
CA LEU A 141 7.58 -17.17 -8.77
C LEU A 141 6.40 -16.23 -8.53
N ARG A 142 6.13 -15.94 -7.27
CA ARG A 142 5.08 -14.99 -6.87
C ARG A 142 5.50 -14.21 -5.64
N LEU A 143 5.08 -12.94 -5.59
CA LEU A 143 5.12 -12.16 -4.36
C LEU A 143 3.98 -12.65 -3.43
N MET A 144 4.34 -13.21 -2.29
CA MET A 144 3.42 -13.78 -1.31
C MET A 144 3.41 -12.95 -0.03
N PRO A 145 2.24 -12.76 0.63
CA PRO A 145 2.21 -12.17 1.96
C PRO A 145 2.92 -13.09 2.95
N VAL A 146 3.65 -12.49 3.89
CA VAL A 146 4.26 -13.17 5.03
C VAL A 146 3.46 -12.79 6.26
N GLU A 147 2.95 -13.78 6.99
CA GLU A 147 2.32 -13.53 8.28
C GLU A 147 3.42 -13.12 9.26
N ALA A 148 3.23 -11.97 9.92
CA ALA A 148 4.07 -11.60 11.05
C ALA A 148 3.71 -12.56 12.19
N ASN A 149 4.70 -13.33 12.64
CA ASN A 149 4.60 -14.18 13.83
C ASN A 149 4.57 -13.33 15.11
#